data_AF-L7JZR0-F1
#
_entry.id   AF-L7JZR0-F1
#
_cell.length_a   1.000
_cell.length_b   1.000
_cell.length_c   1.000
_cell.angle_alpha   90.00
_cell.angle_beta   90.00
_cell.angle_gamma   90.00
#
_symmetry.space_group_name_H-M   'P 1'
#
loop_
_entity.id
_entity.type
_entity.pdbx_description
1 polymer ?
#
loop_
_entity_poly.entity_id
_entity_poly.type
_entity_poly.pdbx_seq_one_letter_code
_entity_poly.pdbx_strand_id
1 'polypeptide(L)'
;MIPKSNAIYNSNVAFIYVFSLFTLLELSLYGLAVYFLPVVIPDYPFTVYGASLILGNFFLIEAIVSRNIYQICIYPFLYAYTLTVNLLNITLHNKISFAFQMVLISVIVLHGIVFLVKFSDFFYEFTWCYYKKIGGRQEIIRKSKVSN
;
A
#
# COMPACT_ATOMS: atom_id res chain seq x y z
N MET A 1 3.21 27.00 5.12
CA MET A 1 4.63 26.62 5.00
C MET A 1 4.76 25.70 3.80
N ILE A 2 5.41 26.12 2.71
CA ILE A 2 5.60 25.27 1.52
C ILE A 2 6.81 24.37 1.81
N PRO A 3 6.66 23.04 1.87
CA PRO A 3 7.79 22.17 2.13
C PRO A 3 8.79 22.28 0.96
N LYS A 4 10.09 22.40 1.29
CA LYS A 4 11.18 22.40 0.30
C LYS A 4 11.06 21.14 -0.57
N SER A 5 11.12 21.30 -1.89
CA SER A 5 10.98 20.22 -2.89
C SER A 5 11.82 18.97 -2.59
N ASN A 6 13.02 19.14 -2.02
CA ASN A 6 13.90 18.02 -1.67
C ASN A 6 13.44 17.23 -0.44
N ALA A 7 12.75 17.87 0.52
CA ALA A 7 12.20 17.19 1.70
C ALA A 7 11.00 16.30 1.33
N ILE A 8 10.19 16.73 0.36
CA ILE A 8 9.03 15.98 -0.14
C ILE A 8 9.50 14.71 -0.86
N TYR A 9 10.49 14.83 -1.75
CA TYR A 9 11.07 13.68 -2.46
C TYR A 9 11.67 12.65 -1.49
N ASN A 10 12.42 13.10 -0.48
CA ASN A 10 12.98 12.20 0.54
C ASN A 10 11.90 11.52 1.39
N SER A 11 10.80 12.22 1.68
CA SER A 11 9.68 11.64 2.45
C SER A 11 8.94 10.56 1.67
N ASN A 12 8.71 10.75 0.36
CA ASN A 12 8.02 9.78 -0.48
C ASN A 12 8.85 8.51 -0.68
N VAL A 13 10.18 8.65 -0.78
CA VAL A 13 11.11 7.52 -0.80
C VAL A 13 11.06 6.73 0.52
N ALA A 14 11.01 7.42 1.66
CA ALA A 14 10.85 6.76 2.96
C ALA A 14 9.54 5.96 3.04
N PHE A 15 8.43 6.50 2.54
CA PHE A 15 7.15 5.77 2.52
C PHE A 15 7.19 4.54 1.62
N ILE A 16 7.84 4.60 0.46
CA ILE A 16 8.06 3.43 -0.41
C ILE A 16 8.80 2.32 0.36
N TYR A 17 9.82 2.67 1.14
CA TYR A 17 10.53 1.70 1.98
C TYR A 17 9.65 1.10 3.07
N VAL A 18 8.84 1.92 3.76
CA VAL A 18 7.91 1.44 4.79
C VAL A 18 6.90 0.45 4.20
N PHE A 19 6.25 0.80 3.09
CA PHE A 19 5.27 -0.08 2.44
C PHE A 19 5.92 -1.36 1.90
N SER A 20 7.13 -1.27 1.33
CA SER A 20 7.90 -2.44 0.89
C SER A 20 8.26 -3.37 2.05
N LEU A 21 8.59 -2.82 3.23
CA LEU A 21 8.86 -3.60 4.43
C LEU A 21 7.59 -4.33 4.92
N PHE A 22 6.43 -3.67 4.88
CA PHE A 22 5.15 -4.34 5.15
C PHE A 22 4.89 -5.49 4.19
N THR A 23 5.09 -5.30 2.88
CA THR A 23 4.87 -6.37 1.90
C THR A 23 5.83 -7.54 2.07
N LEU A 24 7.10 -7.29 2.43
CA LEU A 24 8.03 -8.37 2.78
C LEU A 24 7.57 -9.14 4.03
N LEU A 25 7.06 -8.43 5.04
CA LEU A 25 6.51 -9.03 6.24
C LEU A 25 5.26 -9.87 5.92
N GLU A 26 4.36 -9.36 5.09
CA GLU A 26 3.16 -10.07 4.63
C GLU A 26 3.52 -11.33 3.84
N LEU A 27 4.47 -11.24 2.90
CA LEU A 27 4.90 -12.37 2.08
C LEU A 27 5.59 -13.45 2.93
N SER A 28 6.44 -13.05 3.89
CA SER A 28 7.14 -13.98 4.78
C SER A 28 6.18 -14.70 5.73
N LEU A 29 5.26 -13.97 6.36
CA LEU A 29 4.23 -14.55 7.23
C LEU A 29 3.27 -15.46 6.46
N TYR A 30 2.91 -15.07 5.24
CA TYR A 30 2.12 -15.92 4.35
C TYR A 30 2.87 -17.21 3.99
N GLY A 31 4.15 -17.11 3.60
CA GLY A 31 4.99 -18.28 3.33
C GLY A 31 5.12 -19.21 4.54
N LEU A 32 5.27 -18.66 5.75
CA LEU A 32 5.30 -19.45 6.99
C LEU A 32 3.95 -20.10 7.29
N ALA A 33 2.84 -19.38 7.11
CA ALA A 33 1.51 -19.94 7.27
C ALA A 33 1.28 -21.14 6.33
N VAL A 34 1.68 -21.01 5.06
CA VAL A 34 1.60 -22.09 4.07
C VAL A 34 2.55 -23.26 4.39
N TYR A 35 3.77 -22.98 4.85
CA TYR A 35 4.74 -24.03 5.18
C TYR A 35 4.25 -24.98 6.28
N PHE A 36 3.51 -24.48 7.26
CA PHE A 36 2.98 -25.27 8.36
C PHE A 36 1.61 -25.91 8.09
N LEU A 37 1.04 -25.75 6.89
CA LEU A 37 -0.18 -26.46 6.51
C LEU A 37 0.12 -27.96 6.30
N PRO A 38 -0.65 -28.86 6.94
CA PRO A 38 -0.41 -30.31 6.86
C PRO A 38 -0.76 -30.93 5.51
N VAL A 39 -1.46 -30.19 4.64
CA VAL A 39 -1.83 -30.61 3.29
C VAL A 39 -1.29 -29.57 2.32
N VAL A 40 -0.50 -30.03 1.34
CA VAL A 40 -0.14 -29.21 0.18
C VAL A 40 -1.42 -29.04 -0.63
N ILE A 41 -2.12 -27.94 -0.44
CA ILE A 41 -3.30 -27.60 -1.23
C ILE A 41 -2.80 -26.76 -2.41
N PRO A 42 -2.70 -27.29 -3.64
CA PRO A 42 -2.27 -26.54 -4.82
C PRO A 42 -3.38 -25.62 -5.35
N ASP A 43 -4.25 -25.12 -4.47
CA ASP A 43 -5.43 -24.39 -4.89
C ASP A 43 -5.06 -23.00 -5.38
N TYR A 44 -5.53 -22.69 -6.58
CA TYR A 44 -5.54 -21.39 -7.25
C TYR A 44 -5.66 -20.15 -6.30
N PRO A 45 -6.55 -20.12 -5.28
CA PRO A 45 -6.63 -19.03 -4.31
C PRO A 45 -5.31 -18.68 -3.60
N PHE A 46 -4.42 -19.63 -3.32
CA PHE A 46 -3.14 -19.35 -2.66
C PHE A 46 -2.18 -18.61 -3.61
N THR A 47 -2.09 -19.03 -4.87
CA THR A 47 -1.23 -18.36 -5.86
C THR A 47 -1.76 -16.98 -6.23
N VAL A 48 -3.09 -16.84 -6.35
CA VAL A 48 -3.76 -15.56 -6.61
C VAL A 48 -3.55 -14.59 -5.44
N TYR A 49 -3.61 -15.07 -4.20
CA TYR A 49 -3.37 -14.25 -3.03
C TYR A 49 -1.94 -13.69 -3.00
N GLY A 50 -0.92 -14.54 -3.16
CA GLY A 50 0.48 -14.09 -3.18
C GLY A 50 0.75 -13.09 -4.29
N ALA A 51 0.17 -13.33 -5.48
CA ALA A 51 0.24 -12.39 -6.59
C ALA A 51 -0.47 -11.06 -6.27
N SER A 52 -1.62 -11.09 -5.59
CA SER A 52 -2.38 -9.88 -5.22
C SER A 52 -1.61 -8.98 -4.24
N LEU A 53 -0.88 -9.56 -3.28
CA LEU A 53 -0.02 -8.79 -2.36
C LEU A 53 1.10 -8.05 -3.11
N ILE A 54 1.78 -8.76 -4.02
CA ILE A 54 2.88 -8.20 -4.80
C ILE A 54 2.36 -7.12 -5.75
N LEU A 55 1.28 -7.41 -6.47
CA LEU A 55 0.64 -6.45 -7.39
C LEU A 55 0.11 -5.23 -6.65
N GLY A 56 -0.52 -5.41 -5.49
CA GLY A 56 -1.00 -4.30 -4.66
C GLY A 56 0.12 -3.34 -4.30
N ASN A 57 1.24 -3.86 -3.81
CA ASN A 57 2.40 -3.01 -3.46
C ASN A 57 3.05 -2.38 -4.70
N PHE A 58 3.14 -3.11 -5.81
CA PHE A 58 3.64 -2.55 -7.07
C PHE A 58 2.80 -1.36 -7.53
N PHE A 59 1.45 -1.49 -7.53
CA PHE A 59 0.55 -0.38 -7.85
C PHE A 59 0.70 0.80 -6.90
N LEU A 60 0.92 0.55 -5.60
CA LEU A 60 1.13 1.62 -4.62
C LEU A 60 2.43 2.39 -4.90
N ILE A 61 3.53 1.67 -5.13
CA ILE A 61 4.83 2.28 -5.42
C ILE A 61 4.77 3.05 -6.74
N GLU A 62 4.17 2.46 -7.77
CA GLU A 62 3.97 3.11 -9.06
C GLU A 62 3.11 4.38 -8.90
N ALA A 63 2.04 4.33 -8.11
CA ALA A 63 1.21 5.49 -7.82
C ALA A 63 1.99 6.61 -7.13
N ILE A 64 2.87 6.28 -6.19
CA ILE A 64 3.71 7.25 -5.47
C ILE A 64 4.76 7.87 -6.41
N VAL A 65 5.43 7.06 -7.23
CA VAL A 65 6.46 7.52 -8.16
C VAL A 65 5.87 8.36 -9.29
N SER A 66 4.77 7.89 -9.89
CA SER A 66 4.10 8.57 -11.01
C SER A 66 3.16 9.69 -10.57
N ARG A 67 2.88 9.80 -9.25
CA ARG A 67 1.89 10.71 -8.65
C ARG A 67 0.50 10.55 -9.26
N ASN A 68 0.10 9.29 -9.50
CA ASN A 68 -1.15 8.95 -10.17
C ASN A 68 -2.29 8.79 -9.14
N ILE A 69 -3.25 9.71 -9.21
CA ILE A 69 -4.41 9.75 -8.31
C ILE A 69 -5.31 8.53 -8.49
N TYR A 70 -5.46 8.03 -9.72
CA TYR A 70 -6.34 6.89 -9.99
C TYR A 70 -5.80 5.60 -9.36
N GLN A 71 -4.50 5.34 -9.50
CA GLN A 71 -3.87 4.16 -8.93
C GLN A 71 -3.92 4.17 -7.40
N ILE A 72 -3.71 5.33 -6.76
CA ILE A 72 -3.78 5.41 -5.29
C ILE A 72 -5.20 5.25 -4.75
N CYS A 73 -6.23 5.65 -5.51
CA CYS A 73 -7.63 5.41 -5.15
C CYS A 73 -8.05 3.95 -5.34
N ILE A 74 -7.45 3.22 -6.29
CA ILE A 74 -7.73 1.80 -6.54
C ILE A 74 -7.09 0.90 -5.47
N TYR A 75 -5.92 1.28 -4.97
CA TYR A 75 -5.18 0.52 -3.97
C TYR A 75 -6.01 0.00 -2.78
N PRO A 76 -6.82 0.83 -2.07
CA PRO A 76 -7.61 0.32 -0.93
C PRO A 76 -8.63 -0.75 -1.32
N PHE A 77 -9.15 -0.77 -2.56
CA PHE A 77 -10.04 -1.84 -3.03
C PHE A 77 -9.30 -3.16 -3.22
N LEU A 78 -8.11 -3.12 -3.84
CA LEU A 78 -7.25 -4.30 -3.96
C LEU A 78 -6.89 -4.84 -2.59
N TYR A 79 -6.54 -3.95 -1.67
CA TYR A 79 -6.12 -4.31 -0.33
C TYR A 79 -7.26 -4.92 0.51
N ALA A 80 -8.46 -4.33 0.43
CA ALA A 80 -9.66 -4.88 1.07
C ALA A 80 -10.05 -6.26 0.52
N TYR A 81 -9.89 -6.47 -0.79
CA TYR A 81 -10.08 -7.78 -1.42
C TYR A 81 -9.09 -8.81 -0.84
N THR A 82 -7.80 -8.48 -0.78
CA THR A 82 -6.75 -9.36 -0.23
C THR A 82 -7.02 -9.69 1.26
N LEU A 83 -7.45 -8.71 2.05
CA LEU A 83 -7.85 -8.93 3.45
C LEU A 83 -9.07 -9.86 3.56
N THR A 84 -10.08 -9.66 2.72
CA THR A 84 -11.31 -10.46 2.73
C THR A 84 -11.00 -11.92 2.38
N VAL A 85 -10.15 -12.16 1.38
CA VAL A 85 -9.71 -13.51 1.01
C VAL A 85 -8.99 -14.20 2.17
N ASN A 86 -8.12 -13.49 2.89
CA ASN A 86 -7.47 -14.05 4.08
C ASN A 86 -8.44 -14.42 5.20
N LEU A 87 -9.40 -13.54 5.49
CA LEU A 87 -10.40 -13.78 6.54
C LEU A 87 -11.29 -14.98 6.19
N LEU A 88 -11.64 -15.16 4.92
CA LEU A 88 -12.44 -16.29 4.44
C LEU A 88 -11.66 -17.62 4.45
N ASN A 89 -10.33 -17.57 4.26
CA ASN A 89 -9.46 -18.75 4.21
C ASN A 89 -8.82 -19.12 5.57
N ILE A 90 -9.33 -18.58 6.68
CA ILE A 90 -8.87 -18.98 8.01
C ILE A 90 -9.24 -20.45 8.23
N THR A 91 -8.22 -21.31 8.36
CA THR A 91 -8.41 -22.74 8.60
C THR A 91 -7.77 -23.15 9.92
N LEU A 92 -8.51 -23.88 10.74
CA LEU A 92 -8.08 -24.28 12.09
C LEU A 92 -7.33 -25.63 12.10
N HIS A 93 -6.68 -26.00 11.00
CA HIS A 93 -6.07 -27.32 10.85
C HIS A 93 -4.80 -27.52 11.67
N ASN A 94 -3.99 -26.47 11.83
CA ASN A 94 -2.77 -26.50 12.63
C ASN A 94 -2.65 -25.22 13.46
N LYS A 95 -2.42 -25.36 14.78
CA LYS A 95 -2.29 -24.23 15.72
C LYS A 95 -1.15 -23.27 15.34
N ILE A 96 -0.06 -23.78 14.77
CA ILE A 96 1.10 -22.97 14.36
C ILE A 96 0.77 -22.17 13.10
N SER A 97 0.22 -22.83 12.06
CA SER A 97 -0.26 -22.17 10.85
C SER A 97 -1.29 -21.09 11.16
N PHE A 98 -2.24 -21.40 12.05
CA PHE A 98 -3.27 -20.47 12.49
C PHE A 98 -2.67 -19.24 13.19
N ALA A 99 -1.67 -19.44 14.06
CA ALA A 99 -0.96 -18.32 14.69
C ALA A 99 -0.30 -17.40 13.65
N PHE A 100 0.38 -17.96 12.64
CA PHE A 100 0.96 -17.17 11.55
C PHE A 100 -0.11 -16.46 10.69
N GLN A 101 -1.25 -17.10 10.42
CA GLN A 101 -2.37 -16.46 9.72
C GLN A 101 -2.94 -15.27 10.52
N MET A 102 -3.08 -15.39 11.84
CA MET A 102 -3.56 -14.30 12.69
C MET A 102 -2.56 -13.13 12.74
N VAL A 103 -1.26 -13.42 12.78
CA VAL A 103 -0.22 -12.39 12.70
C VAL A 103 -0.21 -11.73 11.32
N LEU A 104 -0.36 -12.50 10.24
CA LEU A 104 -0.49 -11.98 8.87
C LEU A 104 -1.68 -11.01 8.75
N ILE A 105 -2.86 -11.40 9.24
CA ILE A 105 -4.04 -10.53 9.23
C ILE A 105 -3.78 -9.25 10.02
N SER A 106 -3.11 -9.34 11.18
CA SER A 106 -2.78 -8.18 12.01
C SER A 106 -1.83 -7.22 11.28
N VAL A 107 -0.82 -7.75 10.61
CA VAL A 107 0.12 -6.98 9.78
C VAL A 107 -0.61 -6.29 8.64
N ILE A 108 -1.52 -7.01 7.97
CA ILE A 108 -2.30 -6.46 6.86
C ILE A 108 -3.18 -5.30 7.34
N VAL A 109 -3.89 -5.50 8.45
CA VAL A 109 -4.70 -4.42 9.05
C VAL A 109 -3.82 -3.21 9.40
N LEU A 110 -2.64 -3.43 9.96
CA LEU A 110 -1.74 -2.34 10.33
C LEU A 110 -1.20 -1.58 9.11
N HIS A 111 -0.82 -2.30 8.06
CA HIS A 111 -0.40 -1.71 6.78
C HIS A 111 -1.54 -0.89 6.14
N GLY A 112 -2.78 -1.42 6.15
CA GLY A 112 -3.96 -0.68 5.71
C GLY A 112 -4.22 0.60 6.51
N ILE A 113 -4.05 0.57 7.84
CA ILE A 113 -4.17 1.77 8.69
C ILE A 113 -3.09 2.80 8.35
N VAL A 114 -1.83 2.37 8.20
CA VAL A 114 -0.72 3.26 7.80
C VAL A 114 -1.01 3.93 6.47
N PHE A 115 -1.54 3.15 5.50
CA PHE A 115 -1.97 3.69 4.22
C PHE A 115 -3.10 4.72 4.37
N LEU A 116 -4.15 4.43 5.13
CA LEU A 116 -5.28 5.35 5.34
C LEU A 116 -4.85 6.68 5.98
N VAL A 117 -3.96 6.63 6.97
CA VAL A 117 -3.39 7.84 7.59
C VAL A 117 -2.67 8.68 6.55
N LYS A 118 -1.95 8.05 5.62
CA LYS A 118 -1.17 8.73 4.58
C LYS A 118 -1.96 9.05 3.32
N PHE A 119 -3.12 8.46 3.13
CA PHE A 119 -3.93 8.62 1.92
C PHE A 119 -4.29 10.08 1.68
N SER A 120 -4.68 10.80 2.73
CA SER A 120 -5.03 12.23 2.65
C SER A 120 -3.84 13.09 2.20
N ASP A 121 -2.65 12.84 2.75
CA ASP A 121 -1.40 13.51 2.38
C ASP A 121 -1.07 13.27 0.89
N PHE A 122 -1.12 12.01 0.44
CA PHE A 122 -0.83 11.67 -0.95
C PHE A 122 -1.87 12.24 -1.92
N PHE A 123 -3.15 12.16 -1.57
CA PHE A 123 -4.23 12.67 -2.42
C PHE A 123 -4.08 14.18 -2.64
N TYR A 124 -3.77 14.93 -1.59
CA TYR A 124 -3.54 16.37 -1.70
C TYR A 124 -2.30 16.68 -2.55
N GLU A 125 -1.18 15.98 -2.32
CA GLU A 125 0.06 16.19 -3.09
C GLU A 125 -0.13 15.88 -4.59
N PHE A 126 -0.81 14.79 -4.91
CA PHE A 126 -0.99 14.34 -6.30
C PHE A 126 -1.98 15.24 -7.02
N THR A 127 -3.08 15.62 -6.36
CA THR A 127 -4.05 16.60 -6.89
C THR A 127 -3.38 17.94 -7.17
N TRP A 128 -2.50 18.39 -6.28
CA TRP A 128 -1.73 19.62 -6.49
C TRP A 128 -0.76 19.52 -7.67
N CYS A 129 -0.09 18.38 -7.84
CA CYS A 129 0.76 18.13 -9.00
C CYS A 129 -0.03 18.10 -10.30
N TYR A 130 -1.20 17.48 -10.28
CA TYR A 130 -2.10 17.40 -11.43
C TYR A 130 -2.66 18.79 -11.81
N TYR A 131 -3.07 19.58 -10.82
CA TYR A 131 -3.52 20.96 -11.01
C TYR A 131 -2.43 21.85 -11.64
N LYS A 132 -1.17 21.71 -11.20
CA LYS A 132 -0.04 22.41 -11.83
C LYS A 132 0.17 21.99 -13.28
N LYS A 133 0.00 20.70 -13.59
CA LYS A 133 0.22 20.14 -14.93
C LYS A 133 -0.82 20.61 -15.96
N ILE A 134 -2.07 20.88 -15.53
CA ILE A 134 -3.17 21.36 -16.40
C ILE A 134 -3.10 22.89 -16.64
N GLY A 135 -2.14 23.60 -16.02
CA GLY A 135 -2.02 25.04 -16.18
C GLY A 135 -3.01 25.84 -15.31
N GLY A 136 -3.20 25.40 -14.06
CA GLY A 136 -4.02 26.09 -13.07
C GLY A 136 -3.74 27.60 -12.98
N ARG A 137 -4.72 28.37 -12.46
CA ARG A 137 -4.72 29.85 -12.46
C ARG A 137 -3.35 30.40 -12.03
N GLN A 138 -2.67 31.10 -12.95
CA GLN A 138 -1.33 31.63 -12.72
C GLN A 138 -1.25 32.60 -11.53
N GLU A 139 -2.36 33.26 -11.15
CA GLU A 139 -2.45 34.17 -10.01
C GLU A 139 -2.10 33.51 -8.67
N ILE A 140 -2.51 32.25 -8.46
CA ILE A 140 -2.25 31.51 -7.21
C ILE A 140 -0.80 30.99 -7.21
N ILE A 141 -0.31 30.57 -8.39
CA ILE A 141 1.05 30.07 -8.58
C ILE A 141 2.07 31.21 -8.39
N ARG A 142 1.77 32.42 -8.88
CA ARG A 142 2.65 33.59 -8.80
C ARG A 142 2.70 34.17 -7.38
N LYS A 143 1.59 34.19 -6.63
CA LYS A 143 1.59 34.59 -5.21
C LYS A 143 2.53 33.74 -4.34
N SER A 144 2.69 32.45 -4.66
CA SER A 144 3.62 31.57 -3.95
C SER A 144 5.10 31.83 -4.24
N LYS A 145 5.43 32.50 -5.35
CA LYS A 145 6.82 32.85 -5.73
C LYS A 145 7.26 34.24 -5.28
N VAL A 146 6.32 35.14 -4.99
CA VAL A 146 6.60 36.56 -4.71
C VAL A 146 6.66 36.86 -3.19
N SER A 147 6.39 35.88 -2.32
CA SER A 147 6.54 36.04 -0.86
C SER A 147 7.86 35.48 -0.30
N ASN A 148 8.91 35.39 -1.11
CA ASN A 148 10.28 35.17 -0.64
C ASN A 148 10.99 36.51 -0.46
#